data_AF-W7YGY3-F1
#
_entry.id   AF-W7YGY3-F1
#
_cell.length_a   1.000
_cell.length_b   1.000
_cell.length_c   1.000
_cell.angle_alpha   90.00
_cell.angle_beta   90.00
_cell.angle_gamma   90.00
#
_symmetry.space_group_name_H-M   'P 1'
#
loop_
_entity.id
_entity.type
_entity.pdbx_description
1 polymer ?
#
loop_
_entity_poly.entity_id
_entity_poly.type
_entity_poly.pdbx_seq_one_letter_code
_entity_poly.pdbx_strand_id
1 'polypeptide(L)' 'METLEKLNQTDAATMMLVTHDPQAASYCHRVVFIKDGVLSGEIHRGESRQAFFQKIIEMLSFLGGNAHELSSIRV' A
#
# COMPACT_ATOMS: atom_id res chain seq x y z
N MET A 1 -9.23 8.88 -1.66
CA MET A 1 -9.04 8.05 -0.45
C MET A 1 -9.46 8.74 0.85
N GLU A 2 -9.45 10.07 0.93
CA GLU A 2 -9.78 10.82 2.16
C GLU A 2 -11.11 10.42 2.82
N THR A 3 -12.18 10.17 2.04
CA THR A 3 -13.47 9.74 2.61
C THR A 3 -13.37 8.40 3.35
N LEU A 4 -12.63 7.44 2.79
CA LEU A 4 -12.46 6.11 3.40
C LEU A 4 -11.55 6.20 4.63
N GLU A 5 -10.50 7.01 4.57
CA GLU A 5 -9.64 7.29 5.74
C GLU A 5 -10.45 7.93 6.87
N LYS A 6 -11.32 8.91 6.56
CA LYS A 6 -12.22 9.53 7.53
C LYS A 6 -13.16 8.51 8.16
N LEU A 7 -13.88 7.70 7.36
CA LEU A 7 -14.78 6.66 7.88
C LEU A 7 -14.06 5.66 8.80
N ASN A 8 -12.85 5.25 8.45
CA ASN A 8 -12.06 4.36 9.29
C ASN A 8 -11.68 5.02 10.63
N GLN A 9 -11.36 6.32 10.63
CA GLN A 9 -10.96 7.06 11.82
C GLN A 9 -12.14 7.50 12.70
N THR A 10 -13.26 7.93 12.11
CA THR A 10 -14.40 8.47 12.84
C THR A 10 -15.36 7.38 13.29
N ASP A 11 -15.60 6.39 12.43
CA ASP A 11 -16.66 5.40 12.64
C ASP A 11 -16.08 4.03 13.02
N ALA A 12 -14.74 3.95 13.19
CA ALA A 12 -13.99 2.74 13.47
C ALA A 12 -14.31 1.58 12.49
N ALA A 13 -14.76 1.92 11.28
CA ALA A 13 -15.14 0.94 10.28
C ALA A 13 -13.91 0.16 9.80
N THR A 14 -13.93 -1.17 9.89
CA THR A 14 -12.85 -2.01 9.35
C THR A 14 -12.95 -2.06 7.84
N MET A 15 -11.84 -1.78 7.15
CA MET A 15 -11.79 -1.71 5.69
C MET A 15 -10.66 -2.58 5.14
N MET A 16 -10.91 -3.22 4.01
CA MET A 16 -9.90 -3.95 3.25
C MET A 16 -9.83 -3.38 1.84
N LEU A 17 -8.61 -3.07 1.39
CA LEU A 17 -8.34 -2.56 0.05
C LEU A 17 -7.41 -3.54 -0.66
N VAL A 18 -7.73 -3.87 -1.90
CA VAL A 18 -6.84 -4.61 -2.81
C VAL A 18 -6.48 -3.65 -3.93
N THR A 19 -5.19 -3.35 -4.06
CA THR A 19 -4.69 -2.41 -5.06
C THR A 19 -3.25 -2.73 -5.43
N HIS A 20 -2.88 -2.42 -6.68
CA HIS A 20 -1.48 -2.36 -7.12
C HIS A 20 -0.90 -0.94 -6.99
N ASP A 21 -1.72 0.06 -6.67
CA ASP A 21 -1.29 1.45 -6.51
C ASP A 21 -0.72 1.71 -5.09
N PRO A 22 0.58 2.03 -4.98
CA PRO A 22 1.21 2.35 -3.69
C PRO A 22 0.64 3.61 -3.05
N GLN A 23 0.12 4.56 -3.82
CA GLN A 23 -0.46 5.79 -3.29
C GLN A 23 -1.76 5.49 -2.53
N ALA A 24 -2.67 4.72 -3.12
CA ALA A 24 -3.87 4.24 -2.44
C ALA A 24 -3.53 3.41 -1.19
N ALA A 25 -2.56 2.50 -1.28
CA ALA A 25 -2.11 1.67 -0.16
C ALA A 25 -1.50 2.49 1.01
N SER A 26 -0.90 3.65 0.71
CA SER A 26 -0.31 4.52 1.75
C SER A 26 -1.33 5.13 2.72
N TYR A 27 -2.63 5.09 2.39
CA TYR A 27 -3.71 5.50 3.30
C TYR A 27 -4.06 4.41 4.33
N CYS A 28 -3.59 3.17 4.14
CA CYS A 28 -3.87 2.08 5.05
C CYS A 28 -2.99 2.12 6.30
N HIS A 29 -3.48 1.51 7.38
CA HIS A 29 -2.71 1.32 8.62
C HIS A 29 -1.71 0.16 8.52
N ARG A 30 -2.02 -0.82 7.66
CA ARG A 30 -1.22 -2.01 7.37
C ARG A 30 -1.35 -2.35 5.89
N VAL A 31 -0.25 -2.75 5.26
CA VAL A 31 -0.23 -3.31 3.91
C VAL A 31 0.37 -4.71 3.98
N VAL A 32 -0.33 -5.67 3.38
CA VAL A 32 0.10 -7.06 3.27
C VAL A 32 0.44 -7.34 1.82
N PHE A 33 1.58 -7.96 1.58
CA PHE A 33 2.03 -8.33 0.24
C PHE A 33 1.85 -9.83 0.03
N ILE A 34 1.29 -10.17 -1.13
CA ILE A 34 1.07 -11.55 -1.55
C ILE A 34 1.83 -11.77 -2.86
N LYS A 35 2.59 -12.86 -2.93
CA LYS A 35 3.29 -13.30 -4.14
C LYS A 35 3.06 -14.80 -4.29
N ASP A 36 2.66 -15.22 -5.49
CA ASP A 36 2.42 -16.64 -5.82
C ASP A 36 1.47 -17.35 -4.84
N GLY A 37 0.44 -16.65 -4.37
CA GLY A 37 -0.54 -17.17 -3.41
C GLY A 37 -0.06 -17.22 -1.96
N VAL A 38 1.15 -16.75 -1.66
CA VAL A 38 1.76 -16.78 -0.32
C VAL A 38 1.96 -15.37 0.23
N LEU A 39 1.70 -15.19 1.51
CA LEU A 39 2.00 -13.96 2.24
C LEU A 39 3.52 -13.76 2.29
N SER A 40 3.99 -12.75 1.57
CA SER A 40 5.43 -12.48 1.38
C SER A 40 5.99 -11.48 2.39
N GLY A 41 5.11 -10.73 3.05
CA GLY A 41 5.48 -9.78 4.08
C GLY A 41 4.36 -8.80 4.37
N GLU A 42 4.54 -8.01 5.41
CA GLU A 42 3.65 -6.92 5.77
C GLU A 42 4.43 -5.75 6.31
N ILE A 43 3.84 -4.56 6.18
CA ILE A 43 4.38 -3.33 6.76
C ILE A 43 3.25 -2.54 7.41
N HIS A 44 3.59 -1.86 8.50
CA HIS A 44 2.68 -1.02 9.27
C HIS A 44 3.02 0.45 9.09
N ARG A 45 1.99 1.30 9.00
CA ARG A 45 2.14 2.75 8.90
C ARG A 45 2.72 3.26 10.22
N GLY A 46 3.89 3.90 10.13
CA GLY A 46 4.47 4.66 11.24
C GLY A 46 3.95 6.10 11.25
N GLU A 47 4.77 7.04 11.73
CA GLU A 47 4.34 8.43 11.91
C GLU A 47 4.16 9.19 10.58
N SER A 48 4.98 8.92 9.57
CA SER A 48 4.94 9.61 8.29
C SER A 48 4.34 8.76 7.17
N ARG A 49 3.26 9.26 6.55
CA ARG A 49 2.68 8.67 5.33
C ARG A 49 3.69 8.60 4.19
N GLN A 50 4.55 9.62 4.07
CA GLN A 50 5.56 9.68 3.00
C GLN A 50 6.62 8.59 3.18
N ALA A 51 7.11 8.38 4.41
CA ALA A 51 8.04 7.29 4.70
C ALA A 51 7.38 5.92 4.49
N PHE A 52 6.10 5.79 4.84
CA PHE A 52 5.34 4.56 4.60
C PHE A 52 5.15 4.28 3.11
N PHE A 53 4.80 5.29 2.31
CA PHE A 53 4.72 5.20 0.87
C PHE A 53 6.03 4.73 0.25
N GLN A 54 7.17 5.30 0.68
CA GLN A 54 8.48 4.91 0.18
C GLN A 54 8.78 3.43 0.47
N LYS A 55 8.45 2.93 1.68
CA LYS A 55 8.57 1.52 2.02
C LYS A 55 7.70 0.61 1.15
N ILE A 56 6.49 1.05 0.78
CA ILE A 56 5.63 0.30 -0.13
C ILE A 56 6.31 0.18 -1.50
N ILE A 57 6.85 1.27 -2.04
CA ILE A 57 7.57 1.27 -3.32
C ILE A 57 8.78 0.32 -3.30
N GLU A 58 9.56 0.35 -2.22
CA GLU A 58 10.71 -0.54 -2.04
C GLU A 58 10.30 -2.01 -2.02
N MET A 59 9.24 -2.35 -1.27
CA MET A 59 8.70 -3.71 -1.22
C MET A 59 8.16 -4.18 -2.56
N LEU A 60 7.40 -3.34 -3.28
CA LEU A 60 6.91 -3.67 -4.62
C LEU A 60 8.06 -3.88 -5.61
N SER A 61 9.11 -3.06 -5.54
CA SER A 61 10.31 -3.20 -6.39
C SER A 61 11.05 -4.51 -6.10
N PHE A 62 11.19 -4.87 -4.82
CA PHE A 62 11.80 -6.13 -4.38
C PHE A 62 11.00 -7.35 -4.84
N LEU A 63 9.68 -7.31 -4.72
CA LEU A 63 8.80 -8.42 -5.11
C LEU A 63 8.70 -8.56 -6.63
N GLY A 64 8.71 -7.43 -7.35
CA GLY A 64 8.44 -7.31 -8.77
C GLY A 64 9.59 -7.73 -9.68
N GLY A 65 10.86 -7.52 -9.30
CA GLY A 65 12.06 -8.00 -10.03
C GLY A 65 12.24 -7.55 -11.48
N ASN A 66 11.21 -7.03 -12.15
CA ASN A 66 11.18 -6.55 -13.52
C ASN A 66 10.33 -5.27 -13.57
N ALA A 67 10.94 -4.21 -14.09
CA ALA A 67 10.47 -2.84 -14.16
C ALA A 67 9.19 -2.61 -15.02
N HIS A 68 8.39 -3.64 -15.32
CA HIS A 68 7.28 -3.51 -16.26
C HIS A 68 6.04 -2.82 -15.65
N GLU A 69 5.86 -2.84 -14.33
CA GLU A 69 4.64 -2.31 -13.69
C GLU A 69 4.71 -0.84 -13.23
N LEU A 70 5.86 -0.17 -13.38
CA LEU A 70 5.96 1.29 -13.15
C LEU A 70 5.39 2.13 -14.32
N SER A 71 4.83 1.48 -15.35
CA SER A 71 4.41 2.14 -16.59
C SER A 71 3.16 3.01 -16.47
N SER A 72 2.37 2.89 -15.41
CA SER A 72 1.14 3.69 -15.24
C SER A 72 1.34 5.05 -14.54
N ILE A 73 2.56 5.43 -14.15
CA ILE A 73 2.82 6.68 -13.39
C ILE A 73 3.61 7.72 -14.22
N ARG A 74 3.74 7.57 -15.54
CA ARG A 74 4.37 8.62 -16.37
C ARG A 74 3.33 9.63 -16.88
N VAL A 75 3.31 10.81 -16.26
CA VAL A 75 2.88 12.08 -16.88
C VAL A 75 4.13 12.78 -17.40
#